data_AF-A0A4V2MXI4-F1
#
_entry.id   AF-A0A4V2MXI4-F1
#
_cell.length_a   1.000
_cell.length_b   1.000
_cell.length_c   1.000
_cell.angle_alpha   90.00
_cell.angle_beta   90.00
_cell.angle_gamma   90.00
#
_symmetry.space_group_name_H-M   'P 1'
#
loop_
_entity.id
_entity.type
_entity.pdbx_description
1 polymer ?
#
loop_
_entity_poly.entity_id
_entity_poly.type
_entity_poly.pdbx_seq_one_letter_code
_entity_poly.pdbx_strand_id
1 'polypeptide(L)'
;MHAARDPNRLIPRTSPRQPLSLPFPLTTLLLVLSVFKPSSLLPLLTHDRNAAMMSTLALHQASHPNPARLRVLALYKELHRLGRDYPDPGYNFHRKLRGLFEKNKDLKDEEEIEKAIKMGEYIRNETLALYSLRKYRHLKRMYPFDSLSELPFSRHDPTQNPASSSSHPNAGDNQNT
;
A
#
# COMPACT_ATOMS: atom_id res chain seq x y z
N MET A 1 56.69 -23.72 -17.94
CA MET A 1 56.16 -23.02 -19.13
C MET A 1 54.83 -22.36 -18.79
N HIS A 2 54.86 -21.16 -18.21
CA HIS A 2 53.67 -20.35 -17.95
C HIS A 2 53.72 -19.12 -18.84
N ALA A 3 52.83 -19.07 -19.84
CA ALA A 3 52.66 -17.93 -20.73
C ALA A 3 51.93 -16.81 -20.00
N ALA A 4 52.59 -15.66 -19.88
CA ALA A 4 52.03 -14.41 -19.38
C ALA A 4 50.96 -13.88 -20.35
N ARG A 5 49.80 -13.46 -19.83
CA ARG A 5 48.78 -12.72 -20.58
C ARG A 5 49.16 -11.23 -20.59
N ASP A 6 49.36 -10.73 -21.79
CA ASP A 6 49.84 -9.40 -22.14
C ASP A 6 48.82 -8.28 -21.80
N PRO A 7 49.20 -7.20 -21.07
CA PRO A 7 48.28 -6.14 -20.64
C PRO A 7 47.85 -5.16 -21.75
N ASN A 8 48.32 -5.30 -22.99
CA ASN A 8 48.03 -4.34 -24.09
C ASN A 8 47.00 -4.86 -25.12
N ARG A 9 45.81 -5.28 -24.68
CA ARG A 9 44.71 -5.59 -25.59
C ARG A 9 43.87 -4.34 -25.88
N LEU A 10 44.24 -3.64 -26.94
CA LEU A 10 43.50 -2.51 -27.53
C LEU A 10 42.06 -2.91 -27.85
N ILE A 11 41.09 -2.20 -27.27
CA ILE A 11 39.66 -2.33 -27.57
C ILE A 11 39.35 -1.53 -28.85
N PRO A 12 38.69 -2.09 -29.88
CA PRO A 12 38.29 -1.30 -31.04
C PRO A 12 37.16 -0.33 -30.68
N ARG A 13 37.37 0.96 -31.00
CA ARG A 13 36.37 2.03 -30.91
C ARG A 13 35.24 1.76 -31.91
N THR A 14 34.02 1.54 -31.43
CA THR A 14 32.82 1.50 -32.28
C THR A 14 32.36 2.92 -32.61
N SER A 15 32.09 3.17 -33.89
CA SER A 15 31.78 4.49 -34.45
C SER A 15 30.42 5.04 -34.01
N PRO A 16 30.24 6.38 -33.98
CA PRO A 16 28.96 7.02 -33.68
C PRO A 16 27.95 6.80 -34.82
N ARG A 17 26.72 6.40 -34.44
CA ARG A 17 25.58 6.28 -35.37
C ARG A 17 25.14 7.67 -35.84
N GLN A 18 25.04 7.84 -37.16
CA GLN A 18 24.46 9.03 -37.78
C GLN A 18 22.92 9.04 -37.61
N PRO A 19 22.30 10.22 -37.48
CA PRO A 19 20.84 10.34 -37.47
C PRO A 19 20.27 10.21 -38.89
N LEU A 20 19.28 9.32 -39.03
CA LEU A 20 18.54 9.07 -40.27
C LEU A 20 17.67 10.29 -40.61
N SER A 21 18.02 11.00 -41.68
CA SER A 21 17.20 12.03 -42.31
C SER A 21 16.03 11.37 -43.06
N LEU A 22 14.79 11.71 -42.70
CA LEU A 22 13.61 11.39 -43.50
C LEU A 22 13.26 12.60 -44.39
N PRO A 23 13.23 12.46 -45.73
CA PRO A 23 12.84 13.53 -46.63
C PRO A 23 11.42 13.31 -47.15
N PHE A 24 10.37 13.70 -46.43
CA PHE A 24 9.03 13.81 -47.03
C PHE A 24 8.26 15.01 -46.47
N PRO A 25 8.00 16.06 -47.28
CA PRO A 25 7.25 17.24 -46.86
C PRO A 25 5.75 16.92 -46.71
N LEU A 26 5.21 17.23 -45.53
CA LEU A 26 3.84 16.97 -45.06
C LEU A 26 2.80 17.97 -45.63
N THR A 27 2.95 18.42 -46.87
CA THR A 27 2.19 19.60 -47.38
C THR A 27 1.29 19.38 -48.59
N THR A 28 1.08 18.15 -49.06
CA THR A 28 0.26 17.88 -50.26
C THR A 28 -0.80 16.80 -50.06
N LEU A 29 -1.54 16.85 -48.95
CA LEU A 29 -2.81 16.12 -48.82
C LEU A 29 -3.84 16.89 -47.97
N LEU A 30 -3.96 18.20 -48.20
CA LEU A 30 -5.00 19.04 -47.57
C LEU A 30 -5.66 19.96 -48.61
N LEU A 31 -5.98 19.43 -49.80
CA LEU A 31 -6.72 20.17 -50.84
C LEU A 31 -7.71 19.29 -51.62
N VAL A 32 -8.36 18.31 -50.98
CA VAL A 32 -9.49 17.55 -51.57
C VAL A 32 -10.56 17.23 -50.53
N LEU A 33 -10.97 18.23 -49.73
CA LEU A 33 -12.20 18.17 -48.92
C LEU A 33 -12.99 19.49 -49.01
N SER A 34 -12.90 20.17 -50.15
CA SER A 34 -13.47 21.51 -50.37
C SER A 34 -14.72 21.53 -51.25
N VAL A 35 -15.47 20.43 -51.41
CA VAL A 35 -16.77 20.47 -52.12
C VAL A 35 -17.69 19.33 -51.65
N PHE A 36 -18.29 19.41 -50.47
CA PHE A 36 -19.63 18.86 -50.19
C PHE A 36 -20.03 19.11 -48.73
N LYS A 37 -20.85 20.12 -48.46
CA LYS A 37 -21.91 19.94 -47.46
C LYS A 37 -23.11 20.84 -47.76
N PRO A 38 -24.32 20.26 -47.85
CA PRO A 38 -25.50 20.92 -48.37
C PRO A 38 -26.04 21.97 -47.40
N SER A 39 -26.25 23.17 -47.93
CA SER A 39 -27.24 24.12 -47.44
C SER A 39 -28.63 23.49 -47.56
N SER A 40 -29.25 23.14 -46.43
CA SER A 40 -30.69 23.32 -46.21
C SER A 40 -31.11 22.90 -44.78
N LEU A 41 -31.94 23.78 -44.21
CA LEU A 41 -32.92 23.56 -43.14
C LEU A 41 -32.42 23.51 -41.68
N LEU A 42 -32.60 24.67 -41.03
CA LEU A 42 -32.67 24.80 -39.58
C LEU A 42 -33.84 23.98 -39.02
N PRO A 43 -33.63 23.09 -38.03
CA PRO A 43 -34.72 22.52 -37.27
C PRO A 43 -35.22 23.54 -36.25
N LEU A 44 -36.54 23.69 -36.26
CA LEU A 44 -37.35 24.46 -35.32
C LEU A 44 -36.96 24.13 -33.87
N LEU A 45 -36.63 25.16 -33.10
CA LEU A 45 -36.21 25.11 -31.70
C LEU A 45 -37.40 24.73 -30.79
N THR A 46 -37.64 23.44 -30.59
CA THR A 46 -38.35 22.98 -29.38
C THR A 46 -37.34 22.92 -28.25
N HIS A 47 -37.40 23.91 -27.36
CA HIS A 47 -36.56 24.00 -26.17
C HIS A 47 -37.01 22.95 -25.14
N ASP A 48 -36.70 21.68 -25.37
CA ASP A 48 -36.83 20.67 -24.34
C ASP A 48 -35.69 20.84 -23.33
N ARG A 49 -35.97 21.59 -22.27
CA ARG A 49 -35.03 21.87 -21.15
C ARG A 49 -34.46 20.58 -20.56
N ASN A 50 -35.19 19.47 -20.67
CA ASN A 50 -34.75 18.18 -20.13
C ASN A 50 -33.66 17.54 -20.99
N ALA A 51 -33.70 17.70 -22.32
CA ALA A 51 -32.66 17.18 -23.22
C ALA A 51 -31.30 17.88 -23.01
N ALA A 52 -31.30 19.19 -22.75
CA ALA A 52 -30.09 19.94 -22.44
C ALA A 52 -29.48 19.53 -21.08
N MET A 53 -30.32 19.29 -20.07
CA MET A 53 -29.87 18.79 -18.76
C MET A 53 -29.34 17.35 -18.82
N MET A 54 -29.89 16.50 -19.69
CA MET A 54 -29.38 15.14 -19.90
C MET A 54 -28.06 15.13 -20.67
N SER A 55 -27.86 16.07 -21.60
CA SER A 55 -26.58 16.23 -22.31
C SER A 55 -25.45 16.70 -21.38
N THR A 56 -25.74 17.63 -20.46
CA THR A 56 -24.75 18.08 -19.46
C THR A 56 -24.44 17.01 -18.41
N LEU A 57 -25.42 16.20 -18.00
CA LEU A 57 -25.22 15.03 -17.13
C LEU A 57 -24.37 13.95 -17.83
N ALA A 58 -24.65 13.65 -19.10
CA ALA A 58 -23.90 12.66 -19.88
C ALA A 58 -22.44 13.07 -20.12
N LEU A 59 -22.17 14.35 -20.40
CA LEU A 59 -20.80 14.87 -20.50
C LEU A 59 -20.07 14.89 -19.14
N HIS A 60 -20.78 15.18 -18.04
CA HIS A 60 -20.18 15.08 -16.71
C HIS A 60 -19.75 13.65 -16.40
N GLN A 61 -20.58 12.64 -16.73
CA GLN A 61 -20.29 11.22 -16.48
C GLN A 61 -18.95 10.77 -17.10
N ALA A 62 -18.57 11.30 -18.26
CA ALA A 62 -17.34 10.95 -18.97
C ALA A 62 -16.04 11.43 -18.29
N SER A 63 -16.12 12.38 -17.35
CA SER A 63 -14.96 12.93 -16.62
C SER A 63 -14.76 12.37 -15.21
N HIS A 64 -15.65 11.49 -14.74
CA HIS A 64 -15.56 10.95 -13.39
C HIS A 64 -14.42 9.91 -13.32
N PRO A 65 -13.40 10.12 -12.46
CA PRO A 65 -12.37 9.13 -12.26
C PRO A 65 -13.02 7.84 -11.74
N ASN A 66 -12.74 6.71 -12.41
CA ASN A 66 -13.27 5.42 -12.02
C ASN A 66 -12.96 5.16 -10.52
N PRO A 67 -13.99 4.91 -9.68
CA PRO A 67 -13.80 4.75 -8.24
C PRO A 67 -12.83 3.62 -7.89
N ALA A 68 -12.84 2.51 -8.64
CA ALA A 68 -11.89 1.42 -8.45
C ALA A 68 -10.45 1.86 -8.74
N ARG A 69 -10.24 2.67 -9.78
CA ARG A 69 -8.92 3.22 -10.11
C ARG A 69 -8.35 4.08 -8.97
N LEU A 70 -9.19 4.89 -8.33
CA LEU A 70 -8.78 5.70 -7.18
C LEU A 70 -8.36 4.82 -5.98
N ARG A 71 -9.14 3.78 -5.68
CA ARG A 71 -8.82 2.81 -4.62
C ARG A 71 -7.48 2.11 -4.88
N VAL A 72 -7.27 1.61 -6.10
CA VAL A 72 -6.02 0.94 -6.52
C VAL A 72 -4.82 1.87 -6.37
N LEU A 73 -4.94 3.14 -6.77
CA LEU A 73 -3.86 4.12 -6.64
C LEU A 73 -3.53 4.44 -5.17
N ALA A 74 -4.54 4.57 -4.31
CA ALA A 74 -4.35 4.77 -2.88
C ALA A 74 -3.62 3.57 -2.26
N LEU A 75 -4.08 2.35 -2.57
CA LEU A 75 -3.50 1.10 -2.10
C LEU A 75 -2.03 0.94 -2.54
N TYR A 76 -1.72 1.25 -3.81
CA TYR A 76 -0.34 1.22 -4.31
C TYR A 76 0.57 2.16 -3.51
N LYS A 77 0.14 3.40 -3.28
CA LYS A 77 0.93 4.39 -2.52
C LYS A 77 1.14 3.94 -1.08
N GLU A 78 0.12 3.39 -0.45
CA GLU A 78 0.23 2.87 0.92
C GLU A 78 1.20 1.69 0.99
N LEU A 79 1.06 0.69 0.11
CA LEU A 79 1.98 -0.45 0.03
C LEU A 79 3.42 -0.02 -0.29
N HIS A 80 3.59 0.96 -1.18
CA HIS A 80 4.90 1.49 -1.50
C HIS A 80 5.56 2.16 -0.29
N ARG A 81 4.76 2.92 0.51
CA ARG A 81 5.22 3.53 1.76
C ARG A 81 5.60 2.46 2.78
N LEU A 82 4.73 1.47 2.97
CA LEU A 82 4.97 0.37 3.88
C LEU A 82 6.26 -0.34 3.48
N GLY A 83 6.43 -0.75 2.22
CA GLY A 83 7.60 -1.50 1.76
C GLY A 83 8.98 -0.90 2.03
N ARG A 84 9.09 0.40 2.39
CA ARG A 84 10.37 1.02 2.78
C ARG A 84 10.91 0.49 4.10
N ASP A 85 10.04 0.16 5.05
CA ASP A 85 10.42 -0.29 6.40
C ASP A 85 10.37 -1.81 6.56
N TYR A 86 10.29 -2.54 5.43
CA TYR A 86 10.12 -4.00 5.42
C TYR A 86 11.29 -4.67 6.15
N PRO A 87 11.03 -5.63 7.06
CA PRO A 87 12.06 -6.15 7.97
C PRO A 87 13.18 -6.94 7.28
N ASP A 88 12.92 -7.49 6.09
CA ASP A 88 13.90 -8.26 5.31
C ASP A 88 14.44 -7.42 4.13
N PRO A 89 15.73 -7.01 4.14
CA PRO A 89 16.33 -6.24 3.07
C PRO A 89 16.49 -7.04 1.76
N GLY A 90 16.54 -8.38 1.82
CA GLY A 90 16.70 -9.25 0.65
C GLY A 90 15.39 -9.51 -0.10
N TYR A 91 14.24 -9.20 0.50
CA TYR A 91 12.93 -9.56 -0.05
C TYR A 91 12.58 -8.83 -1.35
N ASN A 92 13.22 -7.68 -1.62
CA ASN A 92 12.97 -6.83 -2.80
C ASN A 92 11.48 -6.45 -2.95
N PHE A 93 10.88 -5.93 -1.87
CA PHE A 93 9.42 -5.67 -1.78
C PHE A 93 8.89 -4.83 -2.95
N HIS A 94 9.51 -3.69 -3.25
CA HIS A 94 9.03 -2.77 -4.31
C HIS A 94 9.06 -3.40 -5.70
N ARG A 95 10.03 -4.28 -5.99
CA ARG A 95 10.10 -5.00 -7.27
C ARG A 95 8.92 -5.95 -7.41
N LYS A 96 8.59 -6.69 -6.35
CA LYS A 96 7.44 -7.61 -6.32
C LYS A 96 6.12 -6.84 -6.41
N LEU A 97 6.00 -5.72 -5.68
CA LEU A 97 4.85 -4.84 -5.73
C LEU A 97 4.59 -4.33 -7.14
N ARG A 98 5.62 -3.79 -7.80
CA ARG A 98 5.52 -3.32 -9.19
C ARG A 98 5.06 -4.45 -10.11
N GLY A 99 5.69 -5.63 -10.01
CA GLY A 99 5.31 -6.80 -10.81
C GLY A 99 3.87 -7.26 -10.59
N LEU A 100 3.34 -7.16 -9.37
CA LEU A 100 1.95 -7.52 -9.06
C LEU A 100 0.96 -6.57 -9.76
N PHE A 101 1.19 -5.26 -9.65
CA PHE A 101 0.29 -4.27 -10.27
C PHE A 101 0.42 -4.24 -11.79
N GLU A 102 1.61 -4.50 -12.33
CA GLU A 102 1.85 -4.58 -13.77
C GLU A 102 1.13 -5.76 -14.42
N LYS A 103 1.08 -6.92 -13.74
CA LYS A 103 0.32 -8.09 -14.20
C LYS A 103 -1.19 -7.85 -14.28
N ASN A 104 -1.71 -6.97 -13.40
CA ASN A 104 -3.14 -6.70 -13.27
C ASN A 104 -3.59 -5.42 -13.99
N LYS A 105 -2.73 -4.77 -14.78
CA LYS A 105 -3.00 -3.46 -15.39
C LYS A 105 -4.12 -3.47 -16.44
N ASP A 106 -4.31 -4.60 -17.11
CA ASP A 106 -5.22 -4.76 -18.24
C ASP A 106 -6.55 -5.44 -17.84
N LEU A 107 -6.79 -5.63 -16.53
CA LEU A 107 -8.05 -6.18 -16.01
C LEU A 107 -9.21 -5.23 -16.33
N LYS A 108 -10.30 -5.81 -16.85
CA LYS A 108 -11.53 -5.08 -17.24
C LYS A 108 -12.77 -5.57 -16.51
N ASP A 109 -12.72 -6.79 -15.98
CA ASP A 109 -13.83 -7.37 -15.24
C ASP A 109 -13.86 -6.85 -13.80
N GLU A 110 -15.04 -6.46 -13.34
CA GLU A 110 -15.21 -5.82 -12.03
C GLU A 110 -14.93 -6.79 -10.88
N GLU A 111 -15.32 -8.06 -11.02
CA GLU A 111 -15.08 -9.07 -9.98
C GLU A 111 -13.59 -9.39 -9.83
N GLU A 112 -12.87 -9.50 -10.96
CA GLU A 112 -11.42 -9.69 -10.96
C GLU A 112 -10.67 -8.49 -10.36
N ILE A 113 -11.11 -7.26 -10.67
CA ILE A 113 -10.54 -6.03 -10.09
C ILE A 113 -10.71 -6.04 -8.56
N GLU A 114 -11.91 -6.34 -8.07
CA GLU A 114 -12.18 -6.37 -6.64
C GLU A 114 -11.37 -7.47 -5.93
N LYS A 115 -11.20 -8.64 -6.56
CA LYS A 115 -10.33 -9.70 -6.06
C LYS A 115 -8.87 -9.26 -5.98
N ALA A 116 -8.38 -8.54 -6.99
CA ALA A 116 -7.02 -8.00 -6.99
C ALA A 116 -6.82 -6.93 -5.89
N ILE A 117 -7.82 -6.08 -5.66
CA ILE A 117 -7.81 -5.09 -4.57
C ILE A 117 -7.74 -5.81 -3.20
N LYS A 118 -8.61 -6.80 -2.96
CA LYS A 118 -8.59 -7.61 -1.73
C LYS A 118 -7.24 -8.28 -1.48
N MET A 119 -6.61 -8.79 -2.53
CA MET A 119 -5.25 -9.34 -2.43
C MET A 119 -4.22 -8.27 -2.01
N GLY A 120 -4.30 -7.06 -2.54
CA GLY A 120 -3.44 -5.96 -2.12
C GLY A 120 -3.68 -5.53 -0.67
N GLU A 121 -4.94 -5.51 -0.21
CA GLU A 121 -5.29 -5.24 1.20
C GLU A 121 -4.76 -6.32 2.14
N TYR A 122 -4.81 -7.59 1.72
CA TYR A 122 -4.19 -8.69 2.46
C TYR A 122 -2.68 -8.47 2.63
N ILE A 123 -1.96 -8.14 1.55
CA ILE A 123 -0.51 -7.85 1.60
C ILE A 123 -0.22 -6.68 2.55
N ARG A 124 -1.06 -5.64 2.55
CA ARG A 124 -0.96 -4.49 3.44
C ARG A 124 -1.04 -4.94 4.91
N ASN A 125 -2.05 -5.74 5.25
CA ASN A 125 -2.28 -6.22 6.61
C ASN A 125 -1.15 -7.14 7.10
N GLU A 126 -0.68 -8.05 6.25
CA GLU A 126 0.50 -8.89 6.53
C GLU A 126 1.75 -8.04 6.80
N THR A 127 1.98 -7.01 6.00
CA THR A 127 3.13 -6.11 6.19
C THR A 127 3.05 -5.36 7.53
N LEU A 128 1.87 -4.88 7.90
CA LEU A 128 1.64 -4.26 9.21
C LEU A 128 1.84 -5.25 10.37
N ALA A 129 1.39 -6.49 10.22
CA ALA A 129 1.60 -7.55 11.20
C ALA A 129 3.09 -7.87 11.38
N LEU A 130 3.88 -7.85 10.29
CA LEU A 130 5.32 -8.00 10.38
C LEU A 130 5.99 -6.86 11.16
N TYR A 131 5.47 -5.63 11.05
CA TYR A 131 5.95 -4.49 11.84
C TYR A 131 5.65 -4.62 13.32
N SER A 132 4.42 -5.01 13.67
CA SER A 132 4.06 -5.25 15.07
C SER A 132 4.90 -6.38 15.66
N LEU A 133 5.13 -7.46 14.90
CA LEU A 133 5.94 -8.58 15.33
C LEU A 133 7.41 -8.19 15.53
N ARG A 134 8.00 -7.40 14.62
CA ARG A 134 9.37 -6.88 14.78
C ARG A 134 9.48 -6.02 16.03
N LYS A 135 8.52 -5.12 16.26
CA LYS A 135 8.46 -4.26 17.45
C LYS A 135 8.35 -5.07 18.73
N TYR A 136 7.44 -6.05 18.76
CA TYR A 136 7.28 -6.96 19.89
C TYR A 136 8.56 -7.73 20.21
N ARG A 137 9.20 -8.31 19.19
CA ARG A 137 10.47 -9.05 19.35
C ARG A 137 11.57 -8.17 19.95
N HIS A 138 11.63 -6.89 19.58
CA HIS A 138 12.57 -5.95 20.18
C HIS A 138 12.23 -5.66 21.65
N LEU A 139 10.98 -5.32 21.97
CA LEU A 139 10.54 -5.08 23.34
C LEU A 139 10.79 -6.27 24.26
N LYS A 140 10.47 -7.49 23.80
CA LYS A 140 10.71 -8.73 24.56
C LYS A 140 12.18 -8.94 24.92
N ARG A 141 13.12 -8.48 24.08
CA ARG A 141 14.57 -8.56 24.37
C ARG A 141 15.02 -7.50 25.37
N MET A 142 14.38 -6.32 25.38
CA MET A 142 14.72 -5.22 26.28
C MET A 142 14.09 -5.36 27.66
N TYR A 143 12.94 -6.02 27.75
CA TYR A 143 12.19 -6.25 28.98
C TYR A 143 11.96 -7.75 29.18
N PRO A 144 13.01 -8.51 29.59
CA PRO A 144 12.86 -9.91 29.94
C PRO A 144 11.89 -10.06 31.13
N PHE A 145 11.04 -11.08 31.09
CA PHE A 145 9.98 -11.29 32.07
C PHE A 145 10.50 -11.45 33.51
N ASP A 146 11.74 -11.89 33.68
CA ASP A 146 12.40 -12.08 34.97
C ASP A 146 12.46 -10.77 35.79
N SER A 147 12.57 -9.61 35.15
CA SER A 147 12.56 -8.31 35.86
C SER A 147 11.18 -7.88 36.36
N LEU A 148 10.09 -8.51 35.91
CA LEU A 148 8.73 -8.22 36.37
C LEU A 148 8.32 -9.11 37.56
N SER A 149 8.94 -10.28 37.73
CA SER A 149 8.72 -11.17 38.87
C SER A 149 9.31 -10.67 40.19
N GLU A 150 10.22 -9.69 40.14
CA GLU A 150 10.87 -9.11 41.32
C GLU A 150 10.10 -7.91 41.91
N LEU A 151 8.99 -7.50 41.29
CA LEU A 151 8.20 -6.39 41.83
C LEU A 151 7.46 -6.82 43.12
N PRO A 152 7.70 -6.14 44.26
CA PRO A 152 7.17 -6.54 45.56
C PRO A 152 5.65 -6.36 45.71
N PHE A 153 4.98 -5.78 44.71
CA PHE A 153 3.56 -5.44 44.75
C PHE A 153 2.63 -6.51 44.15
N SER A 154 3.16 -7.62 43.62
CA SER A 154 2.33 -8.69 43.02
C SER A 154 2.05 -9.90 43.91
N ARG A 155 2.53 -9.92 45.16
CA ARG A 155 2.09 -10.90 46.18
C ARG A 155 1.23 -10.21 47.24
N HIS A 156 0.05 -9.73 46.86
CA HIS A 156 -1.06 -9.70 47.82
C HIS A 156 -1.75 -11.05 47.75
N ASP A 157 -1.29 -11.96 48.60
CA ASP A 157 -1.97 -13.21 48.88
C ASP A 157 -3.18 -12.90 49.78
N PRO A 158 -4.43 -12.98 49.30
CA PRO A 158 -5.61 -12.58 50.08
C PRO A 158 -5.93 -13.54 51.24
N THR A 159 -5.09 -14.55 51.49
CA THR A 159 -5.35 -15.63 52.45
C THR A 159 -4.79 -15.41 53.85
N GLN A 160 -4.11 -14.30 54.15
CA GLN A 160 -3.70 -13.99 55.53
C GLN A 160 -4.73 -13.14 56.28
N ASN A 161 -5.94 -13.67 56.42
CA ASN A 161 -6.81 -13.33 57.54
C ASN A 161 -6.76 -14.50 58.53
N PRO A 162 -5.99 -14.42 59.63
CA PRO A 162 -6.19 -15.36 60.73
C PRO A 162 -7.50 -15.00 61.44
N ALA A 163 -8.61 -15.52 60.92
CA ALA A 163 -9.82 -15.63 61.72
C ALA A 163 -9.57 -16.65 62.84
N SER A 164 -10.00 -16.28 64.04
CA SER A 164 -10.26 -17.11 65.23
C SER A 164 -9.08 -17.70 66.01
N SER A 165 -8.85 -17.16 67.22
CA SER A 165 -9.03 -17.99 68.42
C SER A 165 -9.48 -17.13 69.61
N SER A 166 -10.74 -17.32 69.97
CA SER A 166 -11.31 -17.02 71.28
C SER A 166 -10.63 -17.87 72.35
N SER A 167 -10.26 -17.26 73.47
CA SER A 167 -10.21 -17.95 74.77
C SER A 167 -10.35 -16.94 75.91
N HIS A 168 -11.59 -16.76 76.36
CA HIS A 168 -11.82 -16.53 77.78
C HIS A 168 -11.46 -17.84 78.52
N PRO A 169 -10.83 -17.76 79.71
CA PRO A 169 -11.67 -17.84 80.90
C PRO A 169 -11.32 -16.85 82.02
N ASN A 170 -12.39 -16.64 82.77
CA ASN A 170 -12.67 -16.00 84.05
C ASN A 170 -11.70 -16.26 85.23
N ALA A 171 -11.72 -15.27 86.14
CA ALA A 171 -11.54 -15.31 87.61
C ALA A 171 -10.15 -15.52 88.24
N GLY A 172 -9.83 -14.63 89.18
CA GLY A 172 -8.84 -14.88 90.23
C GLY A 172 -8.23 -13.61 90.83
N ASP A 173 -8.65 -13.26 92.05
CA ASP A 173 -8.12 -12.24 92.95
C ASP A 173 -6.58 -12.18 93.05
N ASN A 174 -6.00 -10.99 93.28
CA ASN A 174 -5.20 -10.76 94.48
C ASN A 174 -4.89 -9.25 94.70
N GLN A 175 -4.98 -8.86 95.96
CA GLN A 175 -4.65 -7.56 96.52
C GLN A 175 -3.14 -7.27 96.49
N ASN A 176 -2.78 -5.98 96.57
CA ASN A 176 -1.73 -5.40 97.44
C ASN A 176 -1.02 -4.20 96.79
N THR A 177 -1.39 -2.96 97.16
CA THR A 177 -0.60 -2.01 97.98
C THR A 177 -1.33 -0.67 98.00
#